data_AF-A0A940TXS8-F1
#
_entry.id   AF-A0A940TXS8-F1
#
_cell.length_a   1.000
_cell.length_b   1.000
_cell.length_c   1.000
_cell.angle_alpha   90.00
_cell.angle_beta   90.00
_cell.angle_gamma   90.00
#
_symmetry.space_group_name_H-M   'P 1'
#
loop_
_entity.id
_entity.type
_entity.pdbx_description
1 polymer ?
#
loop_
_entity_poly.entity_id
_entity_poly.type
_entity_poly.pdbx_seq_one_letter_code
_entity_poly.pdbx_strand_id
1 'polypeptide(L)' 'LCLGDVITHPLHLEQPDWYIAPDCQPEQSLCTRRWLLERAADEQARVFAFHFNFSGLGTVRKSQGAWQWQPMVLS' A
#
# COMPACT_ATOMS: atom_id res chain seq x y z
N LEU A 1 -5.07 5.29 8.19
CA LEU A 1 -4.37 5.87 7.02
C LEU A 1 -5.17 5.56 5.77
N CYS A 2 -5.61 6.57 5.03
CA CYS A 2 -6.28 6.37 3.73
C CYS A 2 -5.22 6.51 2.64
N LEU A 3 -4.96 5.43 1.88
CA LEU A 3 -3.91 5.42 0.86
C LEU A 3 -4.40 5.79 -0.53
N GLY A 4 -5.71 5.78 -0.78
CA GLY A 4 -6.27 6.08 -2.10
C GLY A 4 -5.62 5.21 -3.19
N ASP A 5 -4.99 5.85 -4.17
CA ASP A 5 -4.39 5.22 -5.34
C ASP A 5 -2.89 4.94 -5.20
N VAL A 6 -2.29 5.23 -4.04
CA VAL A 6 -0.86 4.93 -3.76
C VAL A 6 -0.54 3.46 -4.01
N ILE A 7 -1.51 2.58 -3.76
CA ILE A 7 -1.49 1.16 -4.08
C ILE A 7 -2.82 0.75 -4.71
N THR A 8 -2.80 0.38 -6.00
CA THR A 8 -4.02 -0.11 -6.69
C THR A 8 -4.10 -1.64 -6.82
N HIS A 9 -3.03 -2.37 -6.47
CA HIS A 9 -2.96 -3.82 -6.51
C HIS A 9 -1.98 -4.33 -5.43
N PRO A 10 -2.19 -5.51 -4.80
CA PRO A 10 -1.26 -6.08 -3.81
C PRO A 10 0.20 -6.19 -4.27
N LEU A 11 0.42 -6.41 -5.58
CA LEU A 11 1.77 -6.43 -6.17
C LEU A 11 2.55 -5.14 -5.93
N HIS A 12 1.91 -3.99 -5.77
CA HIS A 12 2.62 -2.74 -5.46
C HIS A 12 3.19 -2.69 -4.04
N LEU A 13 2.80 -3.62 -3.16
CA LEU A 13 3.47 -3.81 -1.87
C LEU A 13 4.69 -4.72 -2.00
N GLU A 14 4.58 -5.77 -2.81
CA GLU A 14 5.65 -6.75 -3.06
C GLU A 14 6.74 -6.21 -3.98
N GLN A 15 6.36 -5.32 -4.91
CA GLN A 15 7.21 -4.65 -5.89
C GLN A 15 7.00 -3.13 -5.79
N PRO A 16 7.43 -2.51 -4.68
CA PRO A 16 7.13 -1.11 -4.38
C PRO A 16 7.73 -0.13 -5.38
N ASP A 17 8.78 -0.54 -6.11
CA ASP A 17 9.50 0.29 -7.07
C ASP A 17 8.94 0.19 -8.50
N TRP A 18 7.85 -0.56 -8.72
CA TRP A 18 7.18 -0.63 -10.01
C TRP A 18 6.30 0.59 -10.26
N TYR A 19 6.31 1.10 -11.49
CA TYR A 19 5.43 2.17 -11.90
C TYR A 19 3.98 1.70 -12.07
N ILE A 20 3.05 2.57 -11.67
CA ILE A 20 1.63 2.39 -11.90
C ILE A 20 1.26 3.26 -13.10
N ALA A 21 0.71 2.67 -14.16
CA ALA A 21 0.48 3.34 -15.44
C ALA A 21 -0.22 4.72 -15.38
N PRO A 22 -1.26 4.94 -14.54
CA PRO A 22 -1.89 6.26 -14.41
C PRO A 22 -1.10 7.31 -13.62
N ASP A 23 0.08 7.00 -13.04
CA ASP A 23 0.87 7.98 -12.30
C ASP A 23 1.39 9.11 -13.20
N CYS A 24 1.03 10.35 -12.89
CA CYS A 24 1.53 11.53 -13.63
C CYS A 24 3.00 11.87 -13.32
N GLN A 25 3.52 11.42 -12.17
CA GLN A 25 4.89 11.69 -11.70
C GLN A 25 5.50 10.42 -11.07
N PRO A 26 5.95 9.46 -11.90
CA PRO A 26 6.26 8.10 -11.45
C PRO A 26 7.32 8.05 -10.33
N GLU A 27 8.41 8.81 -10.45
CA GLU A 27 9.47 8.87 -9.43
C GLU A 27 8.94 9.40 -8.08
N GLN A 28 8.13 10.47 -8.11
CA GLN A 28 7.51 11.03 -6.91
C GLN A 28 6.51 10.04 -6.29
N SER A 29 5.76 9.30 -7.13
CA SER A 29 4.85 8.25 -6.67
C SER A 29 5.60 7.11 -5.97
N LEU A 30 6.77 6.70 -6.46
CA LEU A 30 7.60 5.70 -5.76
C LEU A 30 8.05 6.19 -4.37
N CYS A 31 8.59 7.40 -4.28
CA CYS A 31 9.02 7.98 -2.99
C CYS A 31 7.85 8.07 -2.01
N THR A 32 6.70 8.56 -2.49
CA THR A 32 5.48 8.71 -1.68
C THR A 32 4.96 7.35 -1.20
N ARG A 33 4.95 6.34 -2.09
CA ARG A 33 4.53 4.98 -1.75
C ARG A 33 5.40 4.39 -0.66
N ARG A 34 6.72 4.43 -0.82
CA ARG A 34 7.65 3.88 0.18
C ARG A 34 7.48 4.57 1.53
N TRP A 35 7.40 5.90 1.54
CA TRP A 35 7.20 6.66 2.78
C TRP A 35 5.89 6.29 3.50
N LEU A 36 4.78 6.18 2.75
CA LEU A 36 3.49 5.82 3.32
C LEU A 36 3.42 4.36 3.80
N LEU A 37 4.01 3.42 3.04
CA LEU A 37 4.04 2.00 3.44
C LEU A 37 4.94 1.77 4.65
N GLU A 38 6.08 2.46 4.72
CA GLU A 38 6.99 2.43 5.87
C GLU A 38 6.25 2.90 7.13
N ARG A 39 5.64 4.09 7.05
CA ARG A 39 4.83 4.66 8.14
C ARG A 39 3.69 3.74 8.56
N ALA A 40 2.95 3.19 7.60
CA ALA A 40 1.81 2.31 7.88
C ALA A 40 2.25 1.04 8.62
N ALA A 41 3.39 0.46 8.24
CA ALA A 41 3.93 -0.73 8.86
C ALA A 41 4.49 -0.44 10.27
N ASP A 42 5.23 0.65 10.44
CA ASP A 42 5.86 1.02 11.71
C ASP A 42 4.83 1.42 12.77
N GLU A 43 3.79 2.14 12.37
CA GLU A 43 2.68 2.54 13.27
C GLU A 43 1.62 1.44 13.43
N GLN A 44 1.75 0.31 12.72
CA GLN A 44 0.71 -0.72 12.61
C GLN A 44 -0.67 -0.14 12.25
N ALA A 45 -0.68 0.87 11.38
CA ALA A 45 -1.87 1.65 11.08
C ALA A 45 -2.92 0.82 10.35
N ARG A 46 -4.20 1.04 10.69
CA ARG A 46 -5.31 0.60 9.83
C ARG A 46 -5.25 1.36 8.52
N VAL A 47 -5.25 0.64 7.41
CA VAL A 47 -5.16 1.16 6.06
C VAL A 47 -6.49 0.97 5.34
N PHE A 48 -6.90 1.98 4.58
CA PHE A 48 -7.97 1.88 3.59
C PHE A 48 -7.38 2.10 2.19
N ALA A 49 -7.52 1.11 1.29
CA ALA A 49 -7.02 1.11 -0.08
C ALA A 49 -8.18 0.86 -1.06
N PHE A 50 -8.37 1.77 -2.03
CA PHE A 50 -9.63 1.87 -2.78
C PHE A 50 -9.86 0.72 -3.76
N HIS A 51 -8.78 0.12 -4.27
CA HIS A 51 -8.85 -0.88 -5.34
C HIS A 51 -8.66 -2.32 -4.84
N PHE A 52 -8.58 -2.50 -3.52
CA PHE A 52 -8.43 -3.83 -2.93
C PHE A 52 -9.80 -4.51 -2.79
N ASN A 53 -9.80 -5.83 -2.57
CA ASN A 53 -11.03 -6.59 -2.34
C ASN A 53 -11.92 -5.94 -1.27
N PHE A 54 -13.23 -6.19 -1.38
CA PHE A 54 -14.26 -5.49 -0.61
C PHE A 54 -13.97 -5.33 0.90
N SER A 55 -14.46 -4.18 1.39
CA SER A 55 -14.01 -3.34 2.51
C SER A 55 -12.75 -2.52 2.25
N GLY A 56 -11.77 -3.01 1.48
CA GLY A 56 -10.51 -2.31 1.25
C GLY A 56 -9.71 -2.01 2.53
N LEU A 57 -10.10 -2.61 3.66
CA LEU A 57 -9.53 -2.37 4.98
C LEU A 57 -8.52 -3.46 5.34
N GLY A 58 -7.41 -3.04 5.96
CA GLY A 58 -6.37 -3.97 6.37
C GLY A 58 -5.20 -3.28 7.06
N THR A 59 -4.09 -3.99 7.13
CA THR A 59 -2.79 -3.46 7.60
C THR A 59 -1.71 -3.86 6.62
N VAL A 60 -0.56 -3.20 6.72
CA VAL A 60 0.62 -3.50 5.92
C VAL A 60 1.71 -4.01 6.86
N ARG A 61 2.40 -5.09 6.47
CA ARG A 61 3.55 -5.64 7.22
C ARG A 61 4.79 -5.66 6.35
N LYS A 62 5.94 -5.31 6.93
CA LYS A 62 7.26 -5.51 6.30
C LYS A 62 7.53 -6.99 6.11
N SER A 63 8.02 -7.37 4.93
CA SER A 63 8.41 -8.75 4.60
C SER A 63 9.49 -8.73 3.53
N GLN A 64 10.65 -9.34 3.82
CA GLN A 64 11.75 -9.54 2.86
C GLN A 64 12.18 -8.28 2.07
N GLY A 65 12.24 -7.13 2.73
CA GLY A 65 12.63 -5.86 2.08
C GLY A 65 11.53 -5.15 1.31
N ALA A 66 10.30 -5.69 1.32
CA ALA A 66 9.10 -5.12 0.76
C ALA A 66 7.96 -5.16 1.80
N TRP A 67 6.71 -5.11 1.34
CA TRP A 67 5.53 -5.16 2.19
C TRP A 67 4.53 -6.22 1.73
N GLN A 68 3.67 -6.65 2.66
CA GLN A 68 2.56 -7.56 2.40
C GLN A 68 1.26 -6.98 2.97
N TRP A 69 0.18 -7.16 2.22
CA TRP A 69 -1.17 -6.79 2.64
C TRP A 69 -1.74 -7.82 3.62
N GLN A 70 -2.40 -7.34 4.67
CA GLN A 70 -3.13 -8.17 5.62
C GLN A 70 -4.58 -7.67 5.68
N PRO A 71 -5.52 -8.34 4.98
CA PRO A 71 -6.91 -7.91 4.95
C PRO A 71 -7.53 -7.98 6.34
N MET A 72 -8.35 -6.97 6.68
CA MET A 72 -9.16 -7.00 7.89
C MET A 72 -10.42 -7.80 7.61
N VAL A 73 -10.65 -8.85 8.40
CA VAL A 73 -11.93 -9.57 8.39
C VAL A 73 -12.89 -8.81 9.29
N LEU A 74 -14.00 -8.34 8.72
CA LEU A 74 -15.11 -7.80 9.49
C LEU A 74 -15.95 -8.99 9.96
N SER A 75 -16.00 -9.20 11.27
CA SER A 75 -16.82 -10.22 11.95
C SER A 75 -18.22 -9.70 12.23
#